data_AF-A0A067SQ69-F1
#
_entry.id   AF-A0A067SQ69-F1
#
_cell.length_a   1.000
_cell.length_b   1.000
_cell.length_c   1.000
_cell.angle_alpha   90.00
_cell.angle_beta   90.00
_cell.angle_gamma   90.00
#
_symmetry.space_group_name_H-M   'P 1'
#
loop_
_entity.id
_entity.type
_entity.pdbx_description
1 polymer ?
#
loop_
_entity_poly.entity_id
_entity_poly.type
_entity_poly.pdbx_seq_one_letter_code
_entity_poly.pdbx_strand_id
1 'polypeptide(L)'
;MNAEYDVASAAHAIGVLMHETLEGGDQGDVLHLSDVQTSAYDACAVEDPRSYRLTHRNSADFFEAAFRVRGVICQRNLPPVLEIRPSVPGHRLRQSVTLTALGDHIIFDKYLATIRQFHDLFKASFPGEKFVLDCFYTYEGHRCLILFNRYLSFRADTPNTRQIAFDPQIDPAGVLRRHPYQNMHHVEDNRVMYSRRELLDGVQSLKNISPTSFKNGDLIEVHFSFVAFPAKKGEPRRIACVMHHLILLNDRIRKESEGGTHSSPLHPITVRSLKRKHVVTDVNGMNGKDGKEMRMD
;
A
#
# COMPACT_ATOMS: atom_id res chain seq x y z
N MET A 1 -10.87 -7.69 -16.82
CA MET A 1 -12.23 -7.58 -16.24
C MET A 1 -13.20 -8.19 -17.24
N ASN A 2 -14.49 -8.38 -16.93
CA ASN A 2 -15.44 -8.89 -17.93
C ASN A 2 -15.91 -7.75 -18.87
N ALA A 3 -16.58 -8.11 -19.97
CA ALA A 3 -17.01 -7.14 -20.98
C ALA A 3 -18.05 -6.14 -20.46
N GLU A 4 -18.86 -6.54 -19.48
CA GLU A 4 -19.89 -5.72 -18.85
C GLU A 4 -19.35 -4.80 -17.73
N TYR A 5 -18.04 -4.83 -17.47
CA TYR A 5 -17.45 -4.05 -16.39
C TYR A 5 -17.43 -2.57 -16.75
N ASP A 6 -18.11 -1.75 -15.94
CA ASP A 6 -18.14 -0.30 -16.14
C ASP A 6 -16.81 0.35 -15.74
N VAL A 7 -15.89 0.39 -16.71
CA VAL A 7 -14.55 0.98 -16.57
C VAL A 7 -14.64 2.47 -16.20
N ALA A 8 -15.60 3.22 -16.74
CA ALA A 8 -15.73 4.64 -16.49
C ALA A 8 -16.17 4.92 -15.05
N SER A 9 -17.18 4.19 -14.56
CA SER A 9 -17.60 4.28 -13.16
C SER A 9 -16.49 3.84 -12.21
N ALA A 10 -15.72 2.80 -12.55
CA ALA A 10 -14.60 2.35 -11.74
C ALA A 10 -13.47 3.38 -11.68
N ALA A 11 -13.10 3.99 -12.81
CA ALA A 11 -12.11 5.05 -12.90
C ALA A 11 -12.54 6.27 -12.06
N HIS A 12 -13.81 6.68 -12.17
CA HIS A 12 -14.34 7.77 -11.36
C HIS A 12 -14.30 7.44 -9.85
N ALA A 13 -14.81 6.27 -9.47
CA ALA A 13 -14.89 5.84 -8.08
C ALA A 13 -13.49 5.71 -7.44
N ILE A 14 -12.52 5.12 -8.14
CA ILE A 14 -11.16 5.03 -7.61
C ILE A 14 -10.50 6.40 -7.54
N GLY A 15 -10.79 7.31 -8.47
CA GLY A 15 -10.36 8.70 -8.41
C GLY A 15 -10.82 9.39 -7.13
N VAL A 16 -12.11 9.27 -6.77
CA VAL A 16 -12.64 9.81 -5.50
C VAL A 16 -11.92 9.19 -4.31
N LEU A 17 -11.79 7.85 -4.28
CA LEU A 17 -11.10 7.16 -3.20
C LEU A 17 -9.64 7.59 -3.07
N MET A 18 -8.91 7.86 -4.16
CA MET A 18 -7.52 8.33 -4.08
C MET A 18 -7.38 9.69 -3.38
N HIS A 19 -8.41 10.54 -3.42
CA HIS A 19 -8.41 11.84 -2.75
C HIS A 19 -8.90 11.79 -1.29
N GLU A 20 -9.46 10.67 -0.83
CA GLU A 20 -9.89 10.52 0.56
C GLU A 20 -8.68 10.49 1.51
N THR A 21 -8.39 11.62 2.15
CA THR A 21 -7.58 11.66 3.37
C THR A 21 -8.36 10.92 4.46
N LEU A 22 -7.81 9.82 4.99
CA LEU A 22 -8.44 9.15 6.13
C LEU A 22 -8.29 10.07 7.35
N GLU A 23 -9.34 10.82 7.67
CA GLU A 23 -9.55 11.32 9.03
C GLU A 23 -10.20 10.18 9.82
N GLY A 24 -9.48 9.61 10.79
CA GLY A 24 -10.10 8.70 11.77
C GLY A 24 -9.81 7.20 11.63
N GLY A 25 -8.56 6.82 11.36
CA GLY A 25 -8.07 5.48 11.70
C GLY A 25 -6.78 5.63 12.50
N ASP A 26 -6.67 4.93 13.62
CA ASP A 26 -5.47 4.78 14.45
C ASP A 26 -4.37 3.99 13.68
N GLN A 27 -3.97 4.51 12.52
CA GLN A 27 -2.94 3.98 11.62
C GLN A 27 -1.85 5.04 11.43
N GLY A 28 -1.39 5.62 12.55
CA GLY A 28 -0.41 6.72 12.57
C GLY A 28 0.89 6.45 11.78
N ASP A 29 1.16 5.19 11.43
CA ASP A 29 2.43 4.76 10.84
C ASP A 29 2.36 4.38 9.34
N VAL A 30 1.18 4.42 8.69
CA VAL A 30 1.05 4.07 7.26
C VAL A 30 0.70 5.29 6.41
N LEU A 31 1.67 5.79 5.66
CA LEU A 31 1.54 7.03 4.92
C LEU A 31 0.97 6.83 3.51
N HIS A 32 0.09 7.72 3.10
CA HIS A 32 -0.44 7.71 1.73
C HIS A 32 0.68 8.12 0.76
N LEU A 33 1.00 7.26 -0.21
CA LEU A 33 2.23 7.39 -1.00
C LEU A 33 2.30 8.70 -1.82
N SER A 34 1.17 9.33 -2.14
CA SER A 34 1.15 10.62 -2.84
C SER A 34 1.59 11.81 -2.00
N ASP A 35 1.59 11.66 -0.68
CA ASP A 35 1.84 12.73 0.29
C ASP A 35 3.25 12.61 0.88
N VAL A 36 3.97 11.56 0.48
CA VAL A 36 5.32 11.24 0.92
C VAL A 36 6.34 12.19 0.31
N GLN A 37 7.18 12.76 1.18
CA GLN A 37 8.41 13.43 0.78
C GLN A 37 9.57 12.45 0.93
N THR A 38 10.15 12.00 -0.18
CA THR A 38 11.21 10.97 -0.17
C THR A 38 12.48 11.40 0.57
N SER A 39 12.71 12.71 0.72
CA SER A 39 13.79 13.28 1.53
C SER A 39 13.65 13.03 3.04
N ALA A 40 12.48 12.62 3.51
CA ALA A 40 12.23 12.28 4.92
C ALA A 40 12.62 10.84 5.28
N TYR A 41 13.22 10.09 4.34
CA TYR A 41 13.55 8.68 4.51
C TYR A 41 15.01 8.40 4.16
N ASP A 42 15.51 7.32 4.74
CA ASP A 42 16.80 6.74 4.41
C ASP A 42 16.65 5.25 4.11
N ALA A 43 17.44 4.75 3.15
CA ALA A 43 17.58 3.33 2.91
C ALA A 43 18.70 2.77 3.80
N CYS A 44 18.38 1.77 4.62
CA CYS A 44 19.32 1.17 5.56
C CYS A 44 19.46 -0.34 5.35
N ALA A 45 20.59 -0.89 5.80
CA ALA A 45 20.80 -2.33 5.86
C ALA A 45 20.19 -2.90 7.13
N VAL A 46 19.44 -3.98 6.95
CA VAL A 46 18.81 -4.76 8.01
C VAL A 46 19.44 -6.14 7.99
N GLU A 47 19.81 -6.67 9.15
CA GLU A 47 20.49 -7.97 9.26
C GLU A 47 19.52 -9.15 9.40
N ASP A 48 18.35 -8.93 10.02
CA ASP A 48 17.34 -9.96 10.23
C ASP A 48 15.93 -9.35 10.09
N PRO A 49 15.23 -9.56 8.96
CA PRO A 49 15.67 -10.26 7.75
C PRO A 49 16.76 -9.49 6.99
N ARG A 50 17.81 -10.18 6.53
CA ARG A 50 18.88 -9.61 5.70
C ARG A 50 18.30 -8.95 4.45
N SER A 51 18.33 -7.63 4.39
CA SER A 51 17.73 -6.85 3.30
C SER A 51 18.16 -5.38 3.36
N TYR A 52 17.79 -4.60 2.34
CA TYR A 52 17.77 -3.13 2.47
C TYR A 52 16.31 -2.66 2.55
N ARG A 53 16.01 -1.77 3.50
CA ARG A 53 14.65 -1.27 3.77
C ARG A 53 14.64 0.24 3.94
N LEU A 54 13.46 0.84 3.86
CA LEU A 54 13.28 2.26 4.13
C LEU A 54 12.92 2.48 5.61
N THR A 55 13.51 3.51 6.19
CA THR A 55 13.21 3.99 7.55
C THR A 55 13.00 5.49 7.52
N HIS A 56 12.27 6.01 8.51
CA HIS A 56 12.18 7.45 8.69
C HIS A 56 13.54 8.03 9.07
N ARG A 57 13.98 9.06 8.34
CA ARG A 57 15.20 9.79 8.66
C ARG A 57 15.09 10.38 10.06
N ASN A 58 16.16 10.23 10.84
CA ASN A 58 16.25 10.71 12.22
C ASN A 58 15.26 10.07 13.21
N SER A 59 14.60 8.96 12.86
CA SER A 59 13.81 8.20 13.83
C SER A 59 14.75 7.46 14.79
N ALA A 60 14.55 7.65 16.10
CA ALA A 60 15.31 6.93 17.12
C ALA A 60 14.99 5.43 17.13
N ASP A 61 13.77 5.07 16.71
CA ASP A 61 13.24 3.72 16.85
C ASP A 61 13.50 2.84 15.61
N PHE A 62 14.11 3.39 14.54
CA PHE A 62 14.45 2.67 13.30
C PHE A 62 13.30 1.82 12.72
N PHE A 63 12.05 2.27 12.86
CA PHE A 63 10.91 1.56 12.31
C PHE A 63 10.91 1.57 10.78
N GLU A 64 10.51 0.43 10.21
CA GLU A 64 10.30 0.28 8.78
C GLU A 64 9.16 1.18 8.30
N ALA A 65 9.43 1.96 7.26
CA ALA A 65 8.44 2.82 6.65
C ALA A 65 7.40 2.01 5.87
N ALA A 66 6.13 2.16 6.23
CA ALA A 66 5.00 1.57 5.54
C ALA A 66 4.19 2.64 4.79
N PHE A 67 3.67 2.24 3.63
CA PHE A 67 2.95 3.11 2.72
C PHE A 67 1.64 2.47 2.30
N ARG A 68 0.68 3.29 1.88
CA ARG A 68 -0.57 2.84 1.27
C ARG A 68 -0.79 3.44 -0.11
N VAL A 69 -1.33 2.62 -1.00
CA VAL A 69 -1.80 2.99 -2.34
C VAL A 69 -3.19 2.43 -2.57
N ARG A 70 -3.95 3.10 -3.44
CA ARG A 70 -5.28 2.66 -3.87
C ARG A 70 -5.29 2.37 -5.36
N GLY A 71 -6.09 1.39 -5.77
CA GLY A 71 -6.27 1.06 -7.18
C GLY A 71 -7.36 0.03 -7.42
N VAL A 72 -7.64 -0.24 -8.69
CA VAL A 72 -8.49 -1.34 -9.14
C VAL A 72 -7.61 -2.56 -9.42
N ILE A 73 -7.99 -3.73 -8.90
CA ILE A 73 -7.30 -4.98 -9.21
C ILE A 73 -7.55 -5.34 -10.68
N CYS A 74 -6.52 -5.35 -11.52
CA CYS A 74 -6.63 -5.89 -12.88
C CYS A 74 -6.10 -7.32 -13.00
N GLN A 75 -5.16 -7.72 -12.13
CA GLN A 75 -4.66 -9.08 -12.02
C GLN A 75 -4.38 -9.43 -10.56
N ARG A 76 -4.52 -10.71 -10.21
CA ARG A 76 -4.24 -11.22 -8.87
C ARG A 76 -3.67 -12.63 -8.91
N ASN A 77 -2.76 -12.90 -7.99
CA ASN A 77 -2.34 -14.24 -7.60
C ASN A 77 -2.45 -14.29 -6.08
N LEU A 78 -3.65 -14.60 -5.58
CA LEU A 78 -3.96 -14.59 -4.16
C LEU A 78 -4.35 -15.99 -3.69
N PRO A 79 -4.20 -16.30 -2.40
CA PRO A 79 -4.59 -17.58 -1.84
C PRO A 79 -6.09 -17.90 -2.00
N PRO A 80 -6.50 -19.17 -1.80
CA PRO A 80 -5.72 -20.29 -1.30
C PRO A 80 -4.74 -20.85 -2.33
N VAL A 81 -3.59 -21.32 -1.86
CA VAL A 81 -2.66 -22.10 -2.67
C VAL A 81 -3.06 -23.56 -2.56
N LEU A 82 -3.69 -24.08 -3.61
CA LEU A 82 -4.16 -25.46 -3.67
C LEU A 82 -3.11 -26.39 -4.29
N GLU A 83 -2.32 -25.86 -5.23
CA GLU A 83 -1.34 -26.60 -5.99
C GLU A 83 -0.12 -25.74 -6.28
N ILE A 84 1.05 -26.38 -6.34
CA ILE A 84 2.31 -25.76 -6.73
C ILE A 84 2.89 -26.60 -7.87
N ARG A 85 3.17 -25.96 -8.99
CA ARG A 85 3.85 -26.63 -10.10
C ARG A 85 5.21 -27.14 -9.62
N PRO A 86 5.57 -28.42 -9.85
CA PRO A 86 6.80 -29.01 -9.30
C PRO A 86 8.09 -28.25 -9.62
N SER A 87 8.14 -27.56 -10.77
CA SER A 87 9.31 -26.81 -11.23
C SER A 87 9.45 -25.40 -10.65
N VAL A 88 8.45 -24.89 -9.92
CA VAL A 88 8.50 -23.53 -9.37
C VAL A 88 9.28 -23.55 -8.06
N PRO A 89 10.41 -22.84 -7.98
CA PRO A 89 11.19 -22.80 -6.74
C PRO A 89 10.48 -21.93 -5.68
N GLY A 90 10.67 -22.28 -4.41
CA GLY A 90 9.99 -21.63 -3.27
C GLY A 90 10.13 -20.11 -3.23
N HIS A 91 11.29 -19.57 -3.57
CA HIS A 91 11.54 -18.11 -3.60
C HIS A 91 10.76 -17.36 -4.69
N ARG A 92 10.14 -18.07 -5.64
CA ARG A 92 9.23 -17.51 -6.64
C ARG A 92 7.76 -17.67 -6.25
N LEU A 93 7.45 -18.44 -5.20
CA LEU A 93 6.10 -18.54 -4.67
C LEU A 93 5.76 -17.26 -3.91
N ARG A 94 4.78 -16.54 -4.44
CA ARG A 94 4.35 -15.25 -3.92
C ARG A 94 2.87 -15.06 -4.13
N GLN A 95 2.28 -14.24 -3.28
CA GLN A 95 0.99 -13.62 -3.51
C GLN A 95 1.19 -12.23 -4.10
N SER A 96 0.33 -11.80 -5.01
CA SER A 96 0.45 -10.49 -5.66
C SER A 96 -0.87 -9.94 -6.15
N VAL A 97 -0.92 -8.61 -6.23
CA VAL A 97 -1.97 -7.87 -6.95
C VAL A 97 -1.32 -6.88 -7.90
N THR A 98 -1.96 -6.71 -9.05
CA THR A 98 -1.63 -5.67 -10.02
C THR A 98 -2.75 -4.64 -9.99
N LEU A 99 -2.40 -3.40 -9.68
CA LEU A 99 -3.30 -2.27 -9.55
C LEU A 99 -3.21 -1.35 -10.76
N THR A 100 -4.35 -0.84 -11.19
CA THR A 100 -4.48 0.23 -12.19
C THR A 100 -5.45 1.30 -11.69
N ALA A 101 -5.35 2.52 -12.21
CA ALA A 101 -6.32 3.57 -11.99
C ALA A 101 -7.42 3.63 -13.06
N LEU A 102 -7.34 2.80 -14.11
CA LEU A 102 -8.29 2.78 -15.25
C LEU A 102 -8.46 4.14 -15.95
N GLY A 103 -7.39 4.92 -16.04
CA GLY A 103 -7.39 6.24 -16.65
C GLY A 103 -6.23 7.08 -16.17
N ASP A 104 -6.25 8.37 -16.51
CA ASP A 104 -5.27 9.33 -16.07
C ASP A 104 -5.67 9.96 -14.74
N HIS A 105 -4.97 9.58 -13.68
CA HIS A 105 -5.16 10.11 -12.33
C HIS A 105 -3.87 10.71 -11.81
N ILE A 106 -3.89 12.00 -11.48
CA ILE A 106 -2.70 12.71 -10.98
C ILE A 106 -2.10 12.08 -9.73
N ILE A 107 -2.94 11.52 -8.85
CA ILE A 107 -2.50 10.83 -7.63
C ILE A 107 -1.82 9.51 -7.97
N PHE A 108 -2.35 8.75 -8.93
CA PHE A 108 -1.71 7.51 -9.37
C PHE A 108 -0.35 7.81 -10.01
N ASP A 109 -0.24 8.90 -10.77
CA ASP A 109 1.03 9.35 -11.34
C ASP A 109 2.06 9.72 -10.28
N LYS A 110 1.61 10.37 -9.20
CA LYS A 110 2.44 10.59 -8.02
C LYS A 110 2.92 9.29 -7.41
N TYR A 111 2.08 8.25 -7.28
CA TYR A 111 2.55 6.95 -6.79
C TYR A 111 3.71 6.41 -7.62
N LEU A 112 3.56 6.41 -8.95
CA LEU A 112 4.60 5.90 -9.85
C LEU A 112 5.88 6.75 -9.78
N ALA A 113 5.74 8.07 -9.64
CA ALA A 113 6.88 8.98 -9.47
C ALA A 113 7.60 8.77 -8.12
N THR A 114 6.87 8.69 -7.01
CA THR A 114 7.42 8.46 -5.67
C THR A 114 8.16 7.12 -5.60
N ILE A 115 7.63 6.06 -6.20
CA ILE A 115 8.31 4.76 -6.29
C ILE A 115 9.66 4.87 -7.02
N ARG A 116 9.73 5.63 -8.12
CA ARG A 116 11.00 5.87 -8.84
C ARG A 116 11.98 6.66 -7.99
N GLN A 117 11.52 7.69 -7.28
CA GLN A 117 12.36 8.46 -6.37
C GLN A 117 12.94 7.58 -5.25
N PHE A 118 12.17 6.65 -4.70
CA PHE A 118 12.70 5.69 -3.74
C PHE A 118 13.72 4.74 -4.37
N HIS A 119 13.52 4.28 -5.61
CA HIS A 119 14.55 3.51 -6.33
C HIS A 119 15.86 4.29 -6.48
N ASP A 120 15.78 5.60 -6.79
CA ASP A 120 16.96 6.48 -6.84
C ASP A 120 17.59 6.65 -5.45
N LEU A 121 16.79 6.75 -4.38
CA LEU A 121 17.29 6.79 -3.00
C LEU A 121 18.11 5.54 -2.66
N PHE A 122 17.61 4.34 -2.96
CA PHE A 122 18.38 3.10 -2.74
C PHE A 122 19.72 3.11 -3.49
N LYS A 123 19.74 3.59 -4.74
CA LYS A 123 20.97 3.69 -5.53
C LYS A 123 21.95 4.70 -4.94
N ALA A 124 21.46 5.82 -4.43
CA ALA A 124 22.27 6.84 -3.79
C ALA A 124 22.86 6.36 -2.45
N SER A 125 22.07 5.66 -1.64
CA SER A 125 22.50 5.12 -0.34
C SER A 125 23.53 3.99 -0.46
N PHE A 126 23.49 3.22 -1.55
CA PHE A 126 24.39 2.07 -1.76
C PHE A 126 25.05 2.10 -3.15
N PRO A 127 26.02 3.02 -3.41
CA PRO A 127 26.59 3.22 -4.74
C PRO A 127 27.38 2.02 -5.30
N GLY A 128 27.80 1.07 -4.44
CA GLY A 128 28.45 -0.18 -4.85
C GLY A 128 27.49 -1.29 -5.25
N GLU A 129 26.19 -1.10 -5.06
CA GLU A 129 25.14 -2.09 -5.32
C GLU A 129 24.38 -1.75 -6.60
N LYS A 130 23.85 -2.77 -7.29
CA LYS A 130 22.98 -2.58 -8.45
C LYS A 130 21.55 -2.84 -8.04
N PHE A 131 20.64 -1.93 -8.39
CA PHE A 131 19.21 -2.05 -8.08
C PHE A 131 18.36 -2.06 -9.34
N VAL A 132 17.39 -2.97 -9.39
CA VAL A 132 16.32 -3.00 -10.39
C VAL A 132 14.97 -2.87 -9.70
N LEU A 133 14.03 -2.25 -10.40
CA LEU A 133 12.67 -2.02 -9.94
C LEU A 133 11.70 -2.67 -10.92
N ASP A 134 10.99 -3.70 -10.46
CA ASP A 134 10.13 -4.54 -11.31
C ASP A 134 8.65 -4.44 -10.91
N CYS A 135 8.14 -3.22 -10.71
CA CYS A 135 6.77 -3.00 -10.27
C CYS A 135 5.88 -2.30 -11.30
N PHE A 136 6.41 -1.82 -12.43
CA PHE A 136 5.65 -1.11 -13.46
C PHE A 136 5.26 -2.03 -14.62
N TYR A 137 3.97 -2.06 -14.93
CA TYR A 137 3.39 -2.87 -16.01
C TYR A 137 2.32 -2.08 -16.76
N THR A 138 1.80 -2.66 -17.84
CA THR A 138 0.59 -2.18 -18.50
C THR A 138 -0.47 -3.28 -18.57
N TYR A 139 -1.74 -2.88 -18.45
CA TYR A 139 -2.91 -3.74 -18.62
C TYR A 139 -3.88 -2.99 -19.53
N GLU A 140 -4.15 -3.52 -20.72
CA GLU A 140 -5.07 -2.91 -21.70
C GLU A 140 -4.72 -1.41 -21.98
N GLY A 141 -3.43 -1.10 -22.05
CA GLY A 141 -2.93 0.28 -22.25
C GLY A 141 -2.84 1.14 -20.98
N HIS A 142 -3.44 0.72 -19.86
CA HIS A 142 -3.35 1.44 -18.59
C HIS A 142 -2.08 1.09 -17.82
N ARG A 143 -1.43 2.11 -17.24
CA ARG A 143 -0.28 1.92 -16.34
C ARG A 143 -0.69 1.19 -15.08
N CYS A 144 0.16 0.27 -14.64
CA CYS A 144 -0.09 -0.60 -13.51
C CYS A 144 1.06 -0.63 -12.51
N LEU A 145 0.72 -0.92 -11.26
CA LEU A 145 1.62 -1.16 -10.16
C LEU A 145 1.45 -2.61 -9.66
N ILE A 146 2.54 -3.38 -9.60
CA ILE A 146 2.54 -4.71 -8.99
C ILE A 146 3.06 -4.62 -7.56
N LEU A 147 2.27 -5.14 -6.63
CA LEU A 147 2.65 -5.34 -5.24
C LEU A 147 2.58 -6.84 -4.92
N PHE A 148 3.57 -7.35 -4.19
CA PHE A 148 3.62 -8.79 -3.88
C PHE A 148 4.27 -9.05 -2.53
N ASN A 149 3.98 -10.21 -1.95
CA ASN A 149 4.76 -10.75 -0.83
C ASN A 149 5.09 -12.22 -1.10
N ARG A 150 6.30 -12.64 -0.75
CA ARG A 150 6.73 -14.04 -0.87
C ARG A 150 6.06 -14.85 0.22
N TYR A 151 5.66 -16.08 -0.08
CA TYR A 151 5.16 -16.97 0.98
C TYR A 151 6.29 -17.49 1.89
N LEU A 152 7.52 -17.50 1.38
CA LEU A 152 8.67 -18.08 2.05
C LEU A 152 9.90 -17.18 1.94
N SER A 153 10.66 -17.10 3.02
CA SER A 153 11.99 -16.47 3.10
C SER A 153 13.08 -17.53 3.21
N PHE A 154 14.29 -17.25 2.73
CA PHE A 154 15.44 -18.14 2.92
C PHE A 154 15.93 -18.04 4.37
N ARG A 155 16.13 -19.19 5.04
CA ARG A 155 16.66 -19.24 6.41
C ARG A 155 18.03 -18.57 6.54
N ALA A 156 18.84 -18.60 5.48
CA ALA A 156 20.13 -17.90 5.45
C ALA A 156 20.00 -16.38 5.57
N ASP A 157 18.87 -15.81 5.13
CA ASP A 157 18.56 -14.39 5.22
C ASP A 157 17.76 -14.07 6.50
N THR A 158 17.29 -15.08 7.22
CA THR A 158 16.40 -14.95 8.39
C THR A 158 16.78 -15.96 9.49
N PRO A 159 18.06 -15.99 9.91
CA PRO A 159 18.58 -17.08 10.75
C PRO A 159 17.96 -17.11 12.15
N ASN A 160 17.58 -15.96 12.73
CA ASN A 160 16.98 -15.89 14.06
C ASN A 160 15.47 -15.66 14.02
N THR A 161 14.89 -15.48 12.83
CA THR A 161 13.45 -15.28 12.71
C THR A 161 12.70 -16.60 12.91
N ARG A 162 11.73 -16.60 13.83
CA ARG A 162 10.91 -17.77 14.14
C ARG A 162 9.99 -18.11 12.97
N GLN A 163 9.96 -19.40 12.61
CA GLN A 163 8.97 -19.91 11.68
C GLN A 163 7.55 -19.87 12.29
N ILE A 164 6.60 -19.37 11.52
CA ILE A 164 5.17 -19.40 11.85
C ILE A 164 4.42 -20.34 10.90
N ALA A 165 3.25 -20.81 11.32
CA ALA A 165 2.40 -21.65 10.48
C ALA A 165 1.66 -20.81 9.45
N PHE A 166 1.40 -21.38 8.27
CA PHE A 166 0.46 -20.78 7.32
C PHE A 166 -0.96 -20.84 7.89
N ASP A 167 -1.71 -19.76 7.68
CA ASP A 167 -3.15 -19.76 7.97
C ASP A 167 -3.86 -20.79 7.05
N PRO A 168 -4.82 -21.57 7.57
CA PRO A 168 -5.57 -22.55 6.78
C PRO A 168 -6.30 -21.97 5.55
N GLN A 169 -6.63 -20.68 5.54
CA GLN A 169 -7.19 -19.99 4.36
C GLN A 169 -6.15 -19.76 3.26
N ILE A 170 -4.86 -19.82 3.61
CA ILE A 170 -3.73 -19.60 2.71
C ILE A 170 -3.23 -20.91 2.12
N ASP A 171 -3.01 -21.92 2.98
CA ASP A 171 -2.49 -23.23 2.60
C ASP A 171 -3.40 -24.38 3.08
N PRO A 172 -4.67 -24.44 2.62
CA PRO A 172 -5.63 -25.43 3.11
C PRO A 172 -5.19 -26.87 2.81
N ALA A 173 -4.49 -27.07 1.69
CA ALA A 173 -3.98 -28.38 1.28
C ALA A 173 -2.62 -28.72 1.91
N GLY A 174 -1.96 -27.78 2.59
CA GLY A 174 -0.62 -27.96 3.14
C GLY A 174 0.50 -28.06 2.09
N VAL A 175 0.27 -27.57 0.86
CA VAL A 175 1.22 -27.64 -0.25
C VAL A 175 2.38 -26.66 -0.08
N LEU A 176 2.14 -25.45 0.44
CA LEU A 176 3.21 -24.50 0.75
C LEU A 176 4.08 -25.07 1.87
N ARG A 177 3.46 -25.60 2.93
CA ARG A 177 4.16 -26.23 4.06
C ARG A 177 5.01 -27.43 3.65
N ARG A 178 4.55 -28.25 2.69
CA ARG A 178 5.25 -29.46 2.23
C ARG A 178 6.24 -29.21 1.09
N HIS A 179 6.38 -27.97 0.61
CA HIS A 179 7.18 -27.70 -0.58
C HIS A 179 8.66 -28.11 -0.37
N PRO A 180 9.25 -28.95 -1.25
CA PRO A 180 10.51 -29.68 -1.02
C PRO A 180 11.80 -28.85 -0.83
N TYR A 181 11.75 -27.52 -0.87
CA TYR A 181 12.94 -26.66 -0.69
C TYR A 181 13.02 -26.12 0.75
N GLN A 182 13.38 -27.00 1.69
CA GLN A 182 13.28 -26.78 3.16
C GLN A 182 14.29 -25.80 3.78
N ASN A 183 15.21 -25.23 2.98
CA ASN A 183 16.05 -24.11 3.42
C ASN A 183 15.28 -22.77 3.45
N MET A 184 13.97 -22.83 3.29
CA MET A 184 13.06 -21.69 3.39
C MET A 184 12.00 -21.94 4.44
N HIS A 185 11.43 -20.87 4.99
CA HIS A 185 10.36 -20.94 5.97
C HIS A 185 9.40 -19.76 5.84
N HIS A 186 8.23 -19.88 6.44
CA HIS A 186 7.26 -18.80 6.54
C HIS A 186 7.50 -18.03 7.84
N VAL A 187 7.65 -16.71 7.73
CA VAL A 187 7.89 -15.79 8.86
C VAL A 187 6.91 -14.63 8.86
N GLU A 188 6.89 -13.81 9.90
CA GLU A 188 5.96 -12.68 10.01
C GLU A 188 6.04 -11.71 8.81
N ASP A 189 7.25 -11.45 8.29
CA ASP A 189 7.48 -10.61 7.09
C ASP A 189 6.83 -11.17 5.80
N ASN A 190 6.46 -12.46 5.79
CA ASN A 190 5.74 -13.09 4.67
C ASN A 190 4.22 -13.04 4.82
N ARG A 191 3.70 -12.58 5.97
CA ARG A 191 2.28 -12.56 6.26
C ARG A 191 1.62 -11.38 5.56
N VAL A 192 0.40 -11.62 5.08
CA VAL A 192 -0.46 -10.59 4.53
C VAL A 192 -1.82 -10.65 5.20
N MET A 193 -2.28 -9.51 5.70
CA MET A 193 -3.61 -9.33 6.24
C MET A 193 -4.62 -9.05 5.13
N TYR A 194 -5.86 -9.48 5.35
CA TYR A 194 -6.96 -9.31 4.41
C TYR A 194 -8.17 -8.77 5.16
N SER A 195 -8.63 -7.59 4.78
CA SER A 195 -9.79 -6.97 5.43
C SER A 195 -10.73 -6.32 4.42
N ARG A 196 -11.95 -6.03 4.88
CA ARG A 196 -12.92 -5.18 4.22
C ARG A 196 -13.09 -3.91 5.04
N ARG A 197 -13.14 -2.76 4.36
CA ARG A 197 -13.60 -1.51 4.96
C ARG A 197 -15.12 -1.57 5.09
N GLU A 198 -15.62 -1.46 6.31
CA GLU A 198 -17.05 -1.31 6.61
C GLU A 198 -17.29 0.11 7.11
N LEU A 199 -18.37 0.75 6.65
CA LEU A 199 -18.87 2.01 7.20
C LEU A 199 -20.18 1.70 7.92
N LEU A 200 -20.18 1.83 9.25
CA LEU A 200 -21.37 1.71 10.08
C LEU A 200 -21.56 3.04 10.82
N ASP A 201 -22.70 3.70 10.63
CA ASP A 201 -23.05 4.98 11.28
C ASP A 201 -21.98 6.08 11.12
N GLY A 202 -21.31 6.09 9.97
CA GLY A 202 -20.21 7.04 9.68
C GLY A 202 -18.87 6.68 10.31
N VAL A 203 -18.81 5.61 11.11
CA VAL A 203 -17.58 5.06 11.68
C VAL A 203 -17.00 4.03 10.71
N GLN A 204 -15.72 4.20 10.36
CA GLN A 204 -14.99 3.23 9.55
C GLN A 204 -14.42 2.14 10.45
N SER A 205 -14.58 0.88 10.04
CA SER A 205 -13.95 -0.28 10.67
C SER A 205 -13.36 -1.22 9.63
N LEU A 206 -12.41 -2.05 10.06
CA LEU A 206 -11.81 -3.09 9.24
C LEU A 206 -12.23 -4.46 9.76
N LYS A 207 -12.87 -5.24 8.90
CA LYS A 207 -13.27 -6.61 9.20
C LYS A 207 -12.39 -7.59 8.44
N ASN A 208 -11.84 -8.58 9.13
CA ASN A 208 -11.05 -9.63 8.48
C ASN A 208 -11.92 -10.45 7.51
N ILE A 209 -11.39 -10.69 6.31
CA ILE A 209 -12.04 -11.47 5.26
C ILE A 209 -11.07 -12.48 4.65
N SER A 210 -11.62 -13.45 3.93
CA SER A 210 -10.79 -14.41 3.20
C SER A 210 -10.10 -13.74 1.99
N PRO A 211 -8.85 -14.13 1.66
CA PRO A 211 -8.20 -13.72 0.41
C PRO A 211 -9.01 -14.09 -0.85
N THR A 212 -9.88 -15.11 -0.77
CA THR A 212 -10.77 -15.49 -1.89
C THR A 212 -11.80 -14.43 -2.26
N SER A 213 -12.08 -13.50 -1.33
CA SER A 213 -13.04 -12.42 -1.51
C SER A 213 -12.56 -11.36 -2.49
N PHE A 214 -11.25 -11.28 -2.76
CA PHE A 214 -10.66 -10.31 -3.71
C PHE A 214 -10.68 -10.84 -5.14
N LYS A 215 -11.18 -10.03 -6.07
CA LYS A 215 -11.36 -10.34 -7.49
C LYS A 215 -10.87 -9.19 -8.38
N ASN A 216 -10.64 -9.50 -9.66
CA ASN A 216 -10.33 -8.45 -10.64
C ASN A 216 -11.56 -7.55 -10.80
N GLY A 217 -11.37 -6.24 -10.79
CA GLY A 217 -12.43 -5.22 -10.75
C GLY A 217 -12.76 -4.70 -9.34
N ASP A 218 -12.20 -5.30 -8.28
CA ASP A 218 -12.35 -4.72 -6.94
C ASP A 218 -11.50 -3.47 -6.77
N LEU A 219 -12.04 -2.46 -6.09
CA LEU A 219 -11.32 -1.27 -5.66
C LEU A 219 -10.75 -1.54 -4.27
N ILE A 220 -9.42 -1.43 -4.14
CA ILE A 220 -8.71 -1.79 -2.92
C ILE A 220 -7.72 -0.73 -2.47
N GLU A 221 -7.34 -0.80 -1.20
CA GLU A 221 -6.14 -0.20 -0.65
C GLU A 221 -5.14 -1.32 -0.33
N VAL A 222 -3.87 -1.07 -0.61
CA VAL A 222 -2.76 -1.97 -0.29
C VAL A 222 -1.78 -1.24 0.60
N HIS A 223 -1.47 -1.81 1.75
CA HIS A 223 -0.37 -1.38 2.60
C HIS A 223 0.87 -2.20 2.26
N PHE A 224 2.01 -1.54 2.14
CA PHE A 224 3.25 -2.17 1.70
C PHE A 224 4.49 -1.39 2.17
N SER A 225 5.66 -2.01 2.10
CA SER A 225 6.95 -1.36 2.30
C SER A 225 7.89 -1.60 1.12
N PHE A 226 9.00 -0.87 1.06
CA PHE A 226 10.03 -1.09 0.06
C PHE A 226 11.14 -1.98 0.63
N VAL A 227 11.36 -3.12 -0.01
CA VAL A 227 12.40 -4.08 0.39
C VAL A 227 13.26 -4.43 -0.81
N ALA A 228 14.58 -4.25 -0.68
CA ALA A 228 15.55 -4.79 -1.62
C ALA A 228 16.11 -6.10 -1.07
N PHE A 229 15.74 -7.22 -1.70
CA PHE A 229 16.16 -8.54 -1.24
C PHE A 229 17.64 -8.81 -1.53
N PRO A 230 18.28 -9.72 -0.77
CA PRO A 230 19.60 -10.24 -1.09
C PRO A 230 19.66 -10.81 -2.51
N ALA A 231 20.77 -10.51 -3.19
CA ALA A 231 21.10 -11.07 -4.49
C ALA A 231 22.50 -11.70 -4.42
N LYS A 232 22.83 -12.57 -5.38
CA LYS A 232 24.19 -13.10 -5.48
C LYS A 232 25.16 -11.97 -5.82
N LYS A 233 26.43 -12.13 -5.47
CA LYS A 233 27.47 -11.14 -5.76
C LYS A 233 27.49 -10.80 -7.26
N GLY A 234 27.34 -9.52 -7.58
CA GLY A 234 27.33 -9.01 -8.97
C GLY A 234 25.97 -9.04 -9.67
N GLU A 235 24.96 -9.72 -9.12
CA GLU A 235 23.58 -9.67 -9.60
C GLU A 235 22.86 -8.42 -9.04
N PRO A 236 21.95 -7.81 -9.81
CA PRO A 236 21.17 -6.69 -9.29
C PRO A 236 20.18 -7.15 -8.22
N ARG A 237 20.09 -6.37 -7.15
CA ARG A 237 19.06 -6.49 -6.12
C ARG A 237 17.74 -5.97 -6.65
N ARG A 238 16.68 -6.73 -6.43
CA ARG A 238 15.32 -6.34 -6.84
C ARG A 238 14.67 -5.59 -5.68
N ILE A 239 14.28 -4.34 -5.93
CA ILE A 239 13.43 -3.57 -5.02
C ILE A 239 11.99 -3.99 -5.27
N ALA A 240 11.32 -4.44 -4.22
CA ALA A 240 9.93 -4.87 -4.26
C ALA A 240 9.06 -3.96 -3.40
N CYS A 241 7.82 -3.74 -3.85
CA CYS A 241 6.73 -3.24 -3.01
C CYS A 241 6.13 -4.43 -2.26
N VAL A 242 6.63 -4.69 -1.05
CA VAL A 242 6.26 -5.85 -0.22
C VAL A 242 4.95 -5.58 0.49
N MET A 243 3.92 -6.31 0.08
CA MET A 243 2.56 -6.15 0.57
C MET A 243 2.38 -6.71 1.99
N HIS A 244 1.68 -5.97 2.85
CA HIS A 244 1.39 -6.32 4.26
C HIS A 244 -0.10 -6.46 4.53
N HIS A 245 -0.94 -5.65 3.88
CA HIS A 245 -2.40 -5.64 4.10
C HIS A 245 -3.13 -5.32 2.79
N LEU A 246 -4.11 -6.14 2.40
CA LEU A 246 -5.10 -5.74 1.42
C LEU A 246 -6.42 -5.41 2.10
N ILE A 247 -6.97 -4.25 1.73
CA ILE A 247 -8.23 -3.75 2.24
C ILE A 247 -9.18 -3.57 1.06
N LEU A 248 -10.26 -4.35 1.04
CA LEU A 248 -11.33 -4.21 0.08
C LEU A 248 -12.15 -2.95 0.40
N LEU A 249 -12.13 -1.96 -0.49
CA LEU A 249 -12.85 -0.71 -0.33
C LEU A 249 -14.24 -0.76 -0.98
N ASN A 250 -14.32 -1.35 -2.17
CA ASN A 250 -15.58 -1.47 -2.92
C ASN A 250 -15.51 -2.61 -3.94
N ASP A 251 -16.50 -3.51 -3.94
CA ASP A 251 -16.66 -4.62 -4.89
C ASP A 251 -17.93 -4.53 -5.76
N ARG A 252 -18.66 -3.42 -5.65
CA ARG A 252 -20.00 -3.27 -6.24
C ARG A 252 -19.97 -3.26 -7.76
N ILE A 253 -19.11 -2.44 -8.36
CA ILE A 253 -19.02 -2.27 -9.82
C ILE A 253 -18.74 -3.63 -10.48
N ARG A 254 -17.83 -4.41 -9.89
CA ARG A 254 -17.56 -5.79 -10.32
C ARG A 254 -18.77 -6.71 -10.15
N LYS A 255 -19.44 -6.69 -8.99
CA LYS A 255 -20.61 -7.54 -8.75
C LYS A 255 -21.76 -7.24 -9.71
N GLU A 256 -22.01 -5.96 -9.98
CA GLU A 256 -23.02 -5.52 -10.95
C GLU A 256 -22.71 -6.05 -12.35
N SER A 257 -21.43 -6.01 -12.77
CA SER A 257 -21.03 -6.55 -14.07
C SER A 257 -21.08 -8.07 -14.17
N GLU A 258 -21.12 -8.79 -13.04
CA GLU A 258 -21.32 -10.24 -12.98
C GLU A 258 -22.81 -10.64 -12.94
N GLY A 259 -23.74 -9.67 -13.04
CA GLY A 259 -25.18 -9.91 -12.91
C GLY A 259 -25.64 -10.12 -11.47
N GLY A 260 -24.79 -9.82 -10.49
CA GLY A 260 -25.12 -9.88 -9.08
C GLY A 260 -26.09 -8.77 -8.70
N THR A 261 -27.35 -9.11 -8.47
CA THR A 261 -28.35 -8.20 -7.90
C THR A 261 -28.10 -8.06 -6.40
N HIS A 262 -27.59 -6.91 -5.93
CA HIS A 262 -27.68 -6.55 -4.52
C HIS A 262 -28.00 -5.08 -4.29
N SER A 263 -29.08 -4.87 -3.53
CA SER A 263 -29.53 -3.63 -2.91
C SER A 263 -28.64 -3.27 -1.71
N SER A 264 -27.49 -2.66 -1.95
CA SER A 264 -26.87 -1.82 -0.93
C SER A 264 -27.04 -0.38 -1.38
N PRO A 265 -27.75 0.47 -0.61
CA PRO A 265 -27.94 1.86 -1.02
C PRO A 265 -26.57 2.51 -1.20
N LEU A 266 -26.42 3.30 -2.27
CA LEU A 266 -25.38 4.31 -2.33
C LEU A 266 -25.51 5.12 -1.04
N HIS A 267 -24.54 5.07 -0.13
CA HIS A 267 -24.45 6.17 0.82
C HIS A 267 -23.97 7.38 0.05
N PRO A 268 -24.76 8.47 0.02
CA PRO A 268 -24.41 9.64 -0.75
C PRO A 268 -23.06 10.14 -0.27
N ILE A 269 -22.14 10.33 -1.22
CA ILE A 269 -20.93 11.09 -1.02
C ILE A 269 -21.36 12.43 -0.45
N THR A 270 -21.16 12.63 0.86
CA THR A 270 -21.53 13.88 1.50
C THR A 270 -20.43 14.88 1.16
N VAL A 271 -20.58 15.58 0.03
CA VAL A 271 -19.75 16.72 -0.32
C VAL A 271 -20.07 17.84 0.67
N ARG A 272 -19.25 17.98 1.72
CA ARG A 272 -19.33 19.11 2.64
C ARG A 272 -18.51 20.26 2.07
N SER A 273 -19.15 21.39 1.79
CA SER A 273 -18.46 22.65 1.55
C SER A 273 -17.89 23.18 2.87
N LEU A 274 -16.56 23.22 2.97
CA LEU A 274 -15.86 23.77 4.14
C LEU A 274 -16.00 25.29 4.14
N LYS A 275 -16.63 25.85 5.19
CA LYS A 275 -16.59 27.30 5.44
C LYS A 275 -15.24 27.66 6.07
N ARG A 276 -14.48 28.50 5.37
CA ARG A 276 -13.18 29.04 5.79
C ARG A 276 -13.36 29.84 7.09
N LYS A 277 -12.62 29.47 8.14
CA LYS A 277 -12.58 30.23 9.40
C LYS A 277 -11.89 31.57 9.12
N HIS A 278 -12.60 32.68 9.29
CA HIS A 278 -11.98 34.00 9.31
C HIS A 278 -11.13 34.09 10.57
N VAL A 279 -9.82 34.30 10.39
CA VAL A 279 -8.90 34.63 11.47
C VAL A 279 -9.23 36.07 11.90
N VAL A 280 -9.86 36.21 13.06
CA VAL A 280 -9.89 37.49 13.78
C VAL A 280 -8.52 37.62 14.44
N THR A 281 -7.68 38.51 13.92
CA THR A 281 -6.47 38.96 14.61
C THR A 281 -6.88 39.95 15.68
N ASP A 282 -6.98 39.49 16.92
CA ASP A 282 -6.86 40.38 18.08
C ASP A 282 -5.41 40.83 18.17
N VAL A 283 -5.17 42.11 17.84
CA VAL A 283 -3.92 42.78 18.15
C VAL A 283 -4.23 43.75 19.28
N ASN A 284 -3.91 43.35 20.50
CA ASN A 284 -3.83 44.27 21.64
C ASN A 284 -2.41 44.20 22.19
N GLY A 285 -1.71 45.35 22.16
CA GLY A 285 -0.43 45.47 22.85
C GLY A 285 0.47 46.65 22.47
N MET A 286 0.12 47.83 22.98
CA MET A 286 1.04 48.84 23.56
C MET A 286 2.02 49.63 22.67
N ASN A 287 1.79 50.96 22.63
CA ASN A 287 2.70 52.06 23.02
C ASN A 287 1.89 53.35 22.81
N GLY A 288 1.84 54.36 23.69
CA GLY A 288 2.84 54.86 24.62
C GLY A 288 3.01 56.36 24.31
N LYS A 289 2.38 57.22 25.12
CA LYS A 289 2.75 58.60 25.49
C LYS A 289 2.65 59.78 24.49
N ASP A 290 2.18 60.88 25.10
CA ASP A 290 2.53 62.31 24.95
C ASP A 290 1.72 63.27 24.05
N GLY A 291 1.35 64.41 24.67
CA GLY A 291 0.87 65.67 24.07
C GLY A 291 -0.57 66.05 24.47
N LYS A 292 -0.83 66.92 25.46
CA LYS A 292 -1.00 68.41 25.34
C LYS A 292 -1.75 68.79 24.05
N GLU A 293 -2.83 69.58 24.00
CA GLU A 293 -3.11 70.84 24.69
C GLU A 293 -4.54 71.36 24.36
N MET A 294 -5.18 72.06 25.32
CA MET A 294 -6.08 73.24 25.19
C MET A 294 -7.34 73.30 24.28
N ARG A 295 -8.50 73.37 24.98
CA ARG A 295 -9.54 74.45 25.04
C ARG A 295 -10.47 74.83 23.86
N MET A 296 -11.65 75.32 24.32
CA MET A 296 -12.76 76.07 23.68
C MET A 296 -13.87 75.17 23.09
N ASP A 297 -15.14 75.25 23.47
CA ASP A 297 -15.93 76.10 24.38
C ASP A 297 -17.12 75.28 24.93
#